data_AF-A0A0K1PGZ8-F1
#
_entry.id   AF-A0A0K1PGZ8-F1
#
_cell.length_a   1.000
_cell.length_b   1.000
_cell.length_c   1.000
_cell.angle_alpha   90.00
_cell.angle_beta   90.00
_cell.angle_gamma   90.00
#
_symmetry.space_group_name_H-M   'P 1'
#
loop_
_entity.id
_entity.type
_entity.pdbx_description
1 polymer ?
#
loop_
_entity_poly.entity_id
_entity_poly.type
_entity_poly.pdbx_seq_one_letter_code
_entity_poly.pdbx_strand_id
1 'polypeptide(L)'
;MRALLSTRLFAAAPLEASALQMAARAGFPSLELYAQPPHTTLLGPGELTRIRRELRAAGVKTPWLRLGAELLGRLRSPSLLSDLVDALEALQIRVVTASMASLPKPRSGATLELDELALHVEEAGARLVLDTGDLATAAVRSLPLGIGLGWDLADYPAPPGHPPTRPSSTRC
;
A
#
# COMPACT_ATOMS: atom_id res chain seq x y z
N MET A 1 14.74 9.93 -10.60
CA MET A 1 13.62 9.45 -9.77
C MET A 1 12.34 9.71 -10.54
N ARG A 2 11.51 8.70 -10.85
CA ARG A 2 10.20 8.93 -11.50
C ARG A 2 9.16 9.06 -10.40
N ALA A 3 8.39 10.14 -10.42
CA ALA A 3 7.31 10.34 -9.45
C ALA A 3 6.21 9.28 -9.65
N LEU A 4 5.64 8.81 -8.56
CA LEU A 4 4.50 7.89 -8.51
C LEU A 4 3.32 8.63 -7.89
N LEU A 5 2.10 8.38 -8.38
CA LEU A 5 0.88 8.85 -7.73
C LEU A 5 0.29 7.70 -6.90
N SER A 6 0.08 7.94 -5.61
CA SER A 6 -0.62 6.99 -4.74
C SER A 6 -2.13 7.10 -4.95
N THR A 7 -2.80 5.98 -5.24
CA THR A 7 -4.26 5.96 -5.39
C THR A 7 -4.99 6.06 -4.05
N ARG A 8 -4.27 6.03 -2.91
CA ARG A 8 -4.81 6.29 -1.57
C ARG A 8 -5.56 7.61 -1.49
N LEU A 9 -5.17 8.61 -2.29
CA LEU A 9 -5.86 9.91 -2.37
C LEU A 9 -7.32 9.80 -2.84
N PHE A 10 -7.68 8.68 -3.48
CA PHE A 10 -9.01 8.40 -4.01
C PHE A 10 -9.68 7.22 -3.28
N ALA A 11 -9.17 6.83 -2.11
CA ALA A 11 -9.59 5.60 -1.42
C ALA A 11 -11.07 5.56 -0.99
N ALA A 12 -11.75 6.71 -0.95
CA ALA A 12 -13.17 6.79 -0.61
C ALA A 12 -14.09 6.22 -1.69
N ALA A 13 -13.59 5.99 -2.91
CA ALA A 13 -14.34 5.45 -4.02
C ALA A 13 -13.64 4.21 -4.62
N PRO A 14 -14.41 3.32 -5.29
CA PRO A 14 -13.83 2.22 -6.07
C PRO A 14 -12.77 2.70 -7.05
N LEU A 15 -11.77 1.86 -7.32
CA LEU A 15 -10.85 2.09 -8.41
C LEU A 15 -11.63 1.99 -9.71
N GLU A 16 -11.75 3.12 -10.40
CA GLU A 16 -12.36 3.21 -11.71
C GLU A 16 -11.32 3.50 -12.79
N ALA A 17 -11.59 3.05 -14.01
CA ALA A 17 -10.77 3.38 -15.18
C ALA A 17 -10.63 4.90 -15.41
N SER A 18 -11.66 5.68 -15.05
CA SER A 18 -11.65 7.15 -15.13
C SER A 18 -10.58 7.77 -14.22
N ALA A 19 -10.45 7.31 -12.97
CA ALA A 19 -9.45 7.76 -12.02
C ALA A 19 -8.02 7.42 -12.49
N LEU A 20 -7.82 6.21 -13.02
CA LEU A 20 -6.56 5.79 -13.61
C LEU A 20 -6.19 6.62 -14.85
N GLN A 21 -7.17 6.93 -15.71
CA GLN A 21 -6.97 7.81 -16.86
C GLN A 21 -6.63 9.24 -16.46
N MET A 22 -7.22 9.77 -15.38
CA MET A 22 -6.85 11.09 -14.86
C MET A 22 -5.41 11.11 -14.38
N ALA A 23 -4.97 10.07 -13.66
CA ALA A 23 -3.58 9.94 -13.24
C ALA A 23 -2.62 9.90 -14.45
N ALA A 24 -2.97 9.15 -15.49
CA ALA A 24 -2.22 9.09 -16.75
C ALA A 24 -2.15 10.46 -17.44
N ARG A 25 -3.30 11.16 -17.56
CA ARG A 25 -3.39 12.50 -18.16
C ARG A 25 -2.60 13.55 -17.37
N ALA A 26 -2.52 13.40 -16.06
CA ALA A 26 -1.68 14.23 -15.19
C ALA A 26 -0.17 13.94 -15.32
N GLY A 27 0.22 12.98 -16.19
CA GLY A 27 1.61 12.69 -16.49
C GLY A 27 2.26 11.65 -15.58
N PHE A 28 1.47 10.86 -14.85
CA PHE A 28 1.96 9.75 -14.02
C PHE A 28 1.82 8.41 -14.75
N PRO A 29 2.87 7.91 -15.42
CA PRO A 29 2.83 6.62 -16.13
C PRO A 29 2.88 5.41 -15.18
N SER A 30 3.05 5.65 -13.88
CA SER A 30 3.18 4.62 -12.85
C SER A 30 2.55 5.09 -11.54
N LEU A 31 1.89 4.16 -10.86
CA LEU A 31 1.10 4.42 -9.66
C LEU A 31 1.57 3.53 -8.50
N GLU A 32 1.29 3.97 -7.28
CA GLU A 32 1.15 3.10 -6.11
C GLU A 32 -0.34 2.79 -5.96
N LEU A 33 -0.73 1.53 -6.16
CA LEU A 33 -2.11 1.09 -5.99
C LEU A 33 -2.41 0.86 -4.51
N TYR A 34 -3.50 1.42 -3.99
CA TYR A 34 -3.91 1.24 -2.60
C TYR A 34 -4.94 0.11 -2.45
N ALA A 35 -4.56 -1.02 -1.87
CA ALA A 35 -5.46 -2.14 -1.63
C ALA A 35 -6.18 -2.00 -0.28
N GLN A 36 -7.32 -1.34 -0.32
CA GLN A 36 -8.29 -1.30 0.76
C GLN A 36 -9.71 -1.12 0.19
N PRO A 37 -10.73 -1.80 0.73
CA PRO A 37 -12.11 -1.46 0.44
C PRO A 37 -12.45 0.00 0.80
N PRO A 38 -13.32 0.68 0.03
CA PRO A 38 -13.98 0.20 -1.19
C PRO A 38 -13.10 0.30 -2.46
N HIS A 39 -11.89 0.82 -2.36
CA HIS A 39 -11.02 1.12 -3.52
C HIS A 39 -10.69 -0.11 -4.36
N THR A 40 -10.06 -1.12 -3.76
CA THR A 40 -9.87 -2.45 -4.34
C THR A 40 -9.47 -3.43 -3.24
N THR A 41 -9.82 -4.69 -3.41
CA THR A 41 -9.31 -5.77 -2.54
C THR A 41 -8.05 -6.41 -3.12
N LEU A 42 -7.85 -6.40 -4.44
CA LEU A 42 -6.87 -7.19 -5.20
C LEU A 42 -6.92 -8.72 -5.01
N LEU A 43 -7.75 -9.20 -4.08
CA LEU A 43 -7.88 -10.62 -3.75
C LEU A 43 -8.92 -11.29 -4.65
N GLY A 44 -8.56 -12.48 -5.12
CA GLY A 44 -9.39 -13.32 -5.97
C GLY A 44 -9.25 -13.04 -7.48
N PRO A 45 -9.48 -14.06 -8.32
CA PRO A 45 -9.19 -14.00 -9.75
C PRO A 45 -10.05 -13.00 -10.52
N GLY A 46 -11.30 -12.79 -10.09
CA GLY A 46 -12.23 -11.85 -10.73
C GLY A 46 -11.80 -10.40 -10.57
N GLU A 47 -11.42 -10.01 -9.34
CA GLU A 47 -10.94 -8.66 -9.04
C GLU A 47 -9.61 -8.40 -9.74
N LEU A 48 -8.66 -9.34 -9.67
CA LEU A 48 -7.37 -9.21 -10.35
C LEU A 48 -7.53 -9.02 -11.86
N THR A 49 -8.43 -9.78 -12.48
CA THR A 49 -8.75 -9.64 -13.92
C THR A 49 -9.32 -8.26 -14.24
N ARG A 50 -10.24 -7.76 -13.40
CA ARG A 50 -10.81 -6.41 -13.52
C ARG A 50 -9.72 -5.33 -13.47
N ILE A 51 -8.87 -5.37 -12.44
CA ILE A 51 -7.80 -4.39 -12.22
C ILE A 51 -6.78 -4.40 -13.37
N ARG A 52 -6.36 -5.58 -13.84
CA ARG A 52 -5.46 -5.71 -15.01
C ARG A 52 -6.04 -5.06 -16.26
N ARG A 53 -7.34 -5.26 -16.50
CA ARG A 53 -8.05 -4.65 -17.64
C ARG A 53 -8.06 -3.13 -17.52
N GLU A 54 -8.36 -2.60 -16.34
CA GLU A 54 -8.43 -1.15 -16.09
C GLU A 54 -7.07 -0.47 -16.23
N LEU A 55 -6.01 -1.05 -15.64
CA LEU A 55 -4.64 -0.55 -15.79
C LEU A 55 -4.19 -0.54 -17.25
N ARG A 56 -4.49 -1.61 -18.00
CA ARG A 56 -4.20 -1.71 -19.44
C ARG A 56 -4.95 -0.64 -20.24
N ALA A 57 -6.25 -0.47 -19.97
CA ALA A 57 -7.08 0.52 -20.66
C ALA A 57 -6.62 1.96 -20.39
N ALA A 58 -6.11 2.24 -19.19
CA ALA A 58 -5.55 3.53 -18.83
C ALA A 58 -4.08 3.72 -19.26
N GLY A 59 -3.41 2.67 -19.74
CA GLY A 59 -2.00 2.73 -20.15
C GLY A 59 -1.02 2.98 -18.99
N VAL A 60 -1.39 2.61 -17.76
CA VAL A 60 -0.59 2.85 -16.54
C VAL A 60 -0.06 1.55 -15.94
N LYS A 61 1.08 1.66 -15.24
CA LYS A 61 1.68 0.55 -14.50
C LYS A 61 1.51 0.76 -12.99
N THR A 62 1.56 -0.33 -12.22
CA THR A 62 1.52 -0.27 -10.75
C THR A 62 2.70 -1.03 -10.13
N PRO A 63 3.94 -0.54 -10.25
CA PRO A 63 5.08 -1.22 -9.66
C PRO A 63 5.05 -1.24 -8.12
N TRP A 64 4.16 -0.45 -7.51
CA TRP A 64 4.01 -0.31 -6.07
C TRP A 64 2.58 -0.68 -5.65
N LEU A 65 2.48 -1.36 -4.51
CA LEU A 65 1.22 -1.72 -3.87
C LEU A 65 1.26 -1.27 -2.42
N ARG A 66 0.27 -0.51 -1.97
CA ARG A 66 0.08 -0.19 -0.55
C ARG A 66 -1.05 -1.02 0.04
N LEU A 67 -0.76 -1.79 1.09
CA LEU A 67 -1.75 -2.57 1.83
C LEU A 67 -2.47 -1.68 2.86
N GLY A 68 -3.81 -1.68 2.80
CA GLY A 68 -4.66 -1.09 3.83
C GLY A 68 -4.69 -1.94 5.11
N ALA A 69 -5.11 -1.33 6.22
CA ALA A 69 -5.13 -1.99 7.53
C ALA A 69 -6.07 -3.21 7.57
N GLU A 70 -7.22 -3.11 6.91
CA GLU A 70 -8.19 -4.20 6.83
C GLU A 70 -7.62 -5.41 6.10
N LEU A 71 -7.02 -5.19 4.92
CA LEU A 71 -6.42 -6.25 4.13
C LEU A 71 -5.27 -6.91 4.89
N LEU A 72 -4.38 -6.11 5.47
CA LEU A 72 -3.26 -6.59 6.28
C LEU A 72 -3.71 -7.46 7.46
N GLY A 73 -4.82 -7.11 8.11
CA GLY A 73 -5.42 -7.93 9.16
C GLY A 73 -5.94 -9.30 8.67
N ARG A 74 -6.34 -9.39 7.40
CA ARG A 74 -6.89 -10.61 6.78
C ARG A 74 -5.84 -11.54 6.19
N LEU A 75 -4.65 -11.02 5.86
CA LEU A 75 -3.52 -11.81 5.30
C LEU A 75 -2.93 -12.86 6.25
N ARG A 76 -3.60 -13.17 7.35
CA ARG A 76 -3.29 -14.34 8.21
C ARG A 76 -3.82 -15.65 7.63
N SER A 77 -4.71 -15.58 6.65
CA SER A 77 -5.24 -16.75 5.95
C SER A 77 -4.29 -17.16 4.83
N PRO A 78 -3.79 -18.41 4.79
CA PRO A 78 -2.89 -18.87 3.73
C PRO A 78 -3.43 -18.67 2.32
N SER A 79 -4.75 -18.86 2.13
CA SER A 79 -5.40 -18.60 0.85
C SER A 79 -5.28 -17.15 0.39
N LEU A 80 -5.35 -16.20 1.32
CA LEU A 80 -5.26 -14.77 1.00
C LEU A 80 -3.82 -14.31 0.77
N LEU A 81 -2.84 -14.98 1.38
CA LEU A 81 -1.42 -14.78 1.05
C LEU A 81 -1.11 -15.27 -0.37
N SER A 82 -1.64 -16.43 -0.76
CA SER A 82 -1.52 -16.93 -2.14
C SER A 82 -2.17 -15.99 -3.14
N ASP A 83 -3.39 -15.51 -2.87
CA ASP A 83 -4.06 -14.51 -3.71
C ASP A 83 -3.24 -13.21 -3.85
N LEU A 84 -2.56 -12.80 -2.76
CA LEU A 84 -1.66 -11.64 -2.79
C LEU A 84 -0.46 -11.92 -3.70
N VAL A 85 0.23 -13.05 -3.56
CA VAL A 85 1.37 -13.45 -4.41
C VAL A 85 0.97 -13.44 -5.88
N ASP A 86 -0.16 -14.06 -6.23
CA ASP A 86 -0.70 -14.07 -7.60
C ASP A 86 -0.93 -12.63 -8.12
N ALA A 87 -1.47 -11.75 -7.27
CA ALA A 87 -1.66 -10.34 -7.63
C ALA A 87 -0.33 -9.60 -7.83
N LEU A 88 0.69 -9.85 -6.97
CA LEU A 88 2.02 -9.26 -7.10
C LEU A 88 2.67 -9.63 -8.43
N GLU A 89 2.63 -10.91 -8.79
CA GLU A 89 3.21 -11.42 -10.04
C GLU A 89 2.44 -10.89 -11.26
N ALA A 90 1.11 -11.01 -11.26
CA ALA A 90 0.28 -10.66 -12.41
C ALA A 90 0.28 -9.15 -12.71
N LEU A 91 0.47 -8.31 -11.69
CA LEU A 91 0.59 -6.86 -11.82
C LEU A 91 2.03 -6.37 -11.92
N GLN A 92 3.01 -7.28 -11.82
CA GLN A 92 4.45 -6.97 -11.80
C GLN A 92 4.82 -5.96 -10.71
N ILE A 93 4.22 -6.10 -9.54
CA ILE A 93 4.54 -5.30 -8.37
C ILE A 93 5.98 -5.65 -7.93
N ARG A 94 6.72 -4.63 -7.47
CA ARG A 94 8.11 -4.74 -7.01
C ARG A 94 8.30 -4.21 -5.60
N VAL A 95 7.39 -3.34 -5.14
CA VAL A 95 7.41 -2.81 -3.79
C VAL A 95 6.02 -2.94 -3.19
N VAL A 96 5.94 -3.56 -2.02
CA VAL A 96 4.74 -3.64 -1.21
C VAL A 96 4.96 -2.75 0.00
N THR A 97 4.13 -1.72 0.17
CA THR A 97 4.16 -0.81 1.31
C THR A 97 3.05 -1.13 2.29
N ALA A 98 3.32 -1.04 3.58
CA ALA A 98 2.30 -1.11 4.62
C ALA A 98 2.65 -0.17 5.76
N SER A 99 1.64 0.40 6.42
CA SER A 99 1.89 1.21 7.61
C SER A 99 2.16 0.31 8.81
N MET A 100 3.22 0.60 9.56
CA MET A 100 3.46 -0.07 10.84
C MET A 100 2.33 0.15 11.84
N ALA A 101 1.66 1.31 11.79
CA ALA A 101 0.49 1.59 12.64
C ALA A 101 -0.72 0.70 12.30
N SER A 102 -0.77 0.19 11.07
CA SER A 102 -1.81 -0.73 10.60
C SER A 102 -1.51 -2.19 10.94
N LEU A 103 -0.32 -2.49 11.47
CA LEU A 103 0.02 -3.85 11.83
C LEU A 103 -0.87 -4.34 12.98
N PRO A 104 -1.35 -5.59 12.90
CA PRO A 104 -2.14 -6.14 13.98
C PRO A 104 -1.33 -6.15 15.29
N LYS A 105 -1.90 -5.61 16.36
CA LYS A 105 -1.25 -5.68 17.68
C LYS A 105 -1.14 -7.15 18.11
N PRO A 106 -0.03 -7.55 18.76
CA PRO A 106 0.10 -8.87 19.36
C PRO A 106 -0.89 -8.99 20.52
N ARG A 107 -2.09 -9.50 20.23
CA ARG A 107 -3.05 -9.97 21.22
C ARG A 107 -3.22 -11.47 20.99
N SER A 108 -2.71 -12.25 21.94
CA SER A 108 -2.97 -13.69 22.14
C SER A 108 -3.07 -14.56 20.86
N GLY A 109 -1.92 -15.03 20.39
CA GLY A 109 -1.82 -16.35 19.73
C GLY A 109 -1.75 -16.39 18.21
N ALA A 110 -2.06 -15.31 17.50
CA ALA A 110 -1.83 -15.21 16.05
C ALA A 110 -1.42 -13.79 15.69
N THR A 111 -0.13 -13.49 15.77
CA THR A 111 0.48 -12.36 15.07
C THR A 111 0.47 -12.68 13.57
N LEU A 112 0.20 -11.69 12.71
CA LEU A 112 0.69 -11.83 11.35
C LEU A 112 2.20 -11.80 11.50
N GLU A 113 2.85 -12.94 11.27
CA GLU A 113 4.31 -13.01 11.32
C GLU A 113 4.81 -12.18 10.14
N LEU A 114 5.32 -10.99 10.42
CA LEU A 114 5.87 -10.09 9.40
C LEU A 114 6.93 -10.80 8.55
N ASP A 115 7.65 -11.75 9.15
CA ASP A 115 8.56 -12.67 8.48
C ASP A 115 7.88 -13.49 7.37
N GLU A 116 6.70 -14.05 7.66
CA GLU A 116 5.94 -14.83 6.70
C GLU A 116 5.45 -13.96 5.55
N LEU A 117 4.91 -12.77 5.83
CA LEU A 117 4.51 -11.84 4.79
C LEU A 117 5.73 -11.39 3.95
N ALA A 118 6.85 -11.07 4.59
CA ALA A 118 8.07 -10.66 3.90
C ALA A 118 8.58 -11.77 2.98
N LEU A 119 8.59 -13.02 3.44
CA LEU A 119 8.99 -14.19 2.66
C LEU A 119 8.14 -14.34 1.41
N HIS A 120 6.81 -14.36 1.53
CA HIS A 120 5.92 -14.51 0.37
C HIS A 120 6.04 -13.34 -0.62
N VAL A 121 6.24 -12.11 -0.12
CA VAL A 121 6.49 -10.93 -0.96
C VAL A 121 7.82 -11.07 -1.71
N GLU A 122 8.85 -11.62 -1.07
CA GLU A 122 10.16 -11.86 -1.68
C GLU A 122 10.11 -12.99 -2.72
N GLU A 123 9.38 -14.08 -2.44
CA GLU A 123 9.14 -15.18 -3.37
C GLU A 123 8.47 -14.69 -4.66
N ALA A 124 7.55 -13.71 -4.56
CA ALA A 124 6.93 -13.04 -5.70
C ALA A 124 7.88 -12.06 -6.45
N GLY A 125 9.13 -11.94 -6.02
CA GLY A 125 10.13 -11.02 -6.58
C GLY A 125 9.89 -9.55 -6.23
N ALA A 126 9.17 -9.26 -5.15
CA ALA A 126 8.92 -7.94 -4.63
C ALA A 126 9.61 -7.72 -3.27
N ARG A 127 9.61 -6.48 -2.77
CA ARG A 127 10.15 -6.14 -1.46
C ARG A 127 9.09 -5.52 -0.57
N LEU A 128 9.00 -5.99 0.68
CA LEU A 128 8.18 -5.37 1.71
C LEU A 128 8.88 -4.13 2.29
N VAL A 129 8.16 -3.03 2.36
CA VAL A 129 8.60 -1.76 2.93
C VAL A 129 7.56 -1.32 3.97
N LEU A 130 8.02 -1.05 5.18
CA LEU A 130 7.15 -0.57 6.25
C LEU A 130 7.29 0.94 6.42
N ASP A 131 6.16 1.63 6.33
CA ASP A 131 6.05 3.05 6.62
C ASP A 131 6.06 3.27 8.13
N THR A 132 7.08 3.98 8.58
CA THR A 132 7.39 4.10 10.01
C THR A 132 6.63 5.22 10.71
N GLY A 133 6.15 6.23 9.98
CA GLY A 133 5.53 7.43 10.54
C GLY A 133 6.28 7.96 11.77
N ASP A 134 5.55 8.24 12.85
CA ASP A 134 6.06 8.74 14.15
C ASP A 134 6.69 7.67 15.05
N LEU A 135 7.00 6.47 14.55
CA LEU A 135 7.42 5.38 15.43
C LEU A 135 8.84 5.55 15.99
N ALA A 136 8.95 5.24 17.28
CA ALA A 136 10.20 5.24 18.02
C ALA A 136 11.23 4.27 17.41
N THR A 137 12.49 4.71 17.35
CA THR A 137 13.66 3.95 16.88
C THR A 137 13.76 2.52 17.42
N ALA A 138 13.20 2.24 18.60
CA ALA A 138 13.17 0.91 19.20
C ALA A 138 12.33 -0.10 18.38
N ALA A 139 11.19 0.31 17.81
CA ALA A 139 10.34 -0.57 17.00
C ALA A 139 10.98 -0.92 15.65
N VAL A 140 11.78 0.01 15.09
CA VAL A 140 12.55 -0.22 13.86
C VAL A 140 13.66 -1.26 14.08
N ARG A 141 14.32 -1.23 15.25
CA ARG A 141 15.41 -2.16 15.58
C ARG A 141 14.97 -3.61 15.74
N SER A 142 13.69 -3.84 16.01
CA SER A 142 13.11 -5.18 16.13
C SER A 142 12.57 -5.74 14.81
N LEU A 143 12.67 -5.00 13.71
CA LEU A 143 12.17 -5.48 12.42
C LEU A 143 13.07 -6.58 11.83
N PRO A 144 12.48 -7.58 11.19
CA PRO A 144 13.21 -8.59 10.43
C PRO A 144 14.21 -8.01 9.42
N LEU A 145 15.34 -8.71 9.27
CA LEU A 145 16.31 -8.41 8.23
C LEU A 145 15.65 -8.61 6.85
N GLY A 146 15.80 -7.64 5.95
CA GLY A 146 15.23 -7.67 4.59
C GLY A 146 14.05 -6.70 4.38
N ILE A 147 13.30 -6.41 5.44
CA ILE A 147 12.22 -5.42 5.38
C ILE A 147 12.81 -4.02 5.20
N GLY A 148 12.33 -3.30 4.17
CA GLY A 148 12.70 -1.92 3.92
C GLY A 148 11.94 -0.95 4.83
N LEU A 149 12.46 0.26 4.99
CA LEU A 149 11.80 1.35 5.71
C LEU A 149 11.35 2.42 4.72
N GLY A 150 10.11 2.86 4.89
CA GLY A 150 9.51 3.99 4.20
C GLY A 150 9.38 5.17 5.15
N TRP A 151 9.57 6.36 4.59
CA TRP A 151 9.32 7.63 5.26
C TRP A 151 8.22 8.38 4.51
N ASP A 152 7.08 8.60 5.16
CA ASP A 152 6.08 9.56 4.72
C ASP A 152 6.43 10.95 5.29
N LEU A 153 6.77 11.89 4.42
CA LEU A 153 7.09 13.26 4.83
C LEU A 153 5.88 14.00 5.42
N ALA A 154 4.65 13.53 5.16
CA ALA A 154 3.46 14.10 5.75
C ALA A 154 3.34 13.83 7.26
N ASP A 155 4.04 12.80 7.75
CA ASP A 155 4.02 12.42 9.17
C ASP A 155 4.97 13.29 10.01
N TYR A 156 5.88 14.05 9.38
CA TYR A 156 6.74 14.98 10.09
C TYR A 156 6.09 16.37 10.14
N PRO A 157 5.77 16.90 11.33
CA PRO A 157 5.29 18.28 11.43
C PRO A 157 6.38 19.23 10.92
N ALA A 158 5.94 20.31 10.28
CA ALA A 158 6.85 21.39 9.89
C ALA A 158 7.66 21.84 11.12
N PRO A 159 8.96 22.18 10.95
CA PRO A 159 9.79 22.60 12.07
C PRO A 159 9.13 23.77 12.82
N PRO A 160 9.29 23.84 14.16
CA PRO A 160 8.65 24.88 14.97
C PRO A 160 9.00 26.26 14.42
N GLY A 161 7.98 27.02 14.00
CA GLY A 161 8.12 28.33 13.37
C GLY A 161 7.39 28.48 12.03
N HIS A 162 6.90 27.39 11.43
CA HIS A 162 6.05 27.46 10.23
C HIS A 162 4.56 27.38 10.59
N PRO A 163 3.70 28.25 10.03
CA PRO A 163 2.26 28.19 10.28
C PRO A 163 1.67 26.88 9.71
N PRO A 164 0.68 26.28 10.39
CA PRO A 164 0.07 25.04 9.94
C PRO A 164 -0.57 25.22 8.55
N THR A 165 -0.22 24.33 7.61
CA THR A 165 -0.66 24.39 6.20
C THR A 165 -2.02 23.73 5.92
N ARG A 166 -2.82 23.42 6.94
CA ARG A 166 -4.19 22.91 6.71
C ARG A 166 -5.24 24.01 6.88
N PRO A 167 -6.14 24.19 5.91
CA PRO A 167 -7.35 24.95 6.15
C PRO A 167 -8.21 24.17 7.14
N SER A 168 -8.51 24.79 8.26
CA SER A 168 -9.56 24.38 9.18
C SER A 168 -10.86 24.24 8.38
N SER A 169 -11.32 23.00 8.20
CA SER A 169 -12.68 22.74 7.73
C SER A 169 -13.66 23.24 8.80
N THR A 170 -14.19 24.43 8.59
CA THR A 170 -15.37 24.90 9.30
C THR A 170 -16.51 23.95 8.97
N ARG A 171 -17.15 23.43 10.01
CA ARG A 171 -18.42 22.69 9.90
C ARG A 171 -19.44 23.58 9.19
N CYS A 172 -20.15 23.02 8.22
CA CYS A 172 -21.51 23.39 7.88
C CYS A 172 -22.41 22.21 8.25
#